data_AF-A0A955JKR1-F1
#
_entry.id   AF-A0A955JKR1-F1
#
_cell.length_a   1.000
_cell.length_b   1.000
_cell.length_c   1.000
_cell.angle_alpha   90.00
_cell.angle_beta   90.00
_cell.angle_gamma   90.00
#
_symmetry.space_group_name_H-M   'P 1'
#
loop_
_entity.id
_entity.type
_entity.pdbx_description
1 polymer ?
#
loop_
_entity_poly.entity_id
_entity_poly.type
_entity_poly.pdbx_seq_one_letter_code
_entity_poly.pdbx_strand_id
1 'polypeptide(L)' 'MKLFSIKPVYAHCDLPCGVYDPAQARIEAESVKAIMDKMAVYEGDDRVRAIIIKEERAELVKHHLWV' A
#
# COMPACT_ATOMS: atom_id res chain seq x y z
N MET A 1 -21.45 21.04 29.19
CA MET A 1 -20.08 20.51 28.99
C MET A 1 -19.92 20.17 27.53
N LYS A 2 -19.06 20.84 26.78
CA LYS A 2 -18.72 20.43 25.40
C LYS A 2 -17.87 19.17 25.52
N LEU A 3 -18.46 18.00 25.23
CA LEU A 3 -17.69 16.78 24.98
C LEU A 3 -16.67 17.12 23.88
N PHE A 4 -15.40 16.95 24.17
CA PHE A 4 -14.34 17.16 23.20
C PHE A 4 -14.62 16.28 21.97
N SER A 5 -14.69 16.90 20.79
CA SER A 5 -14.76 16.17 19.53
C SER A 5 -13.38 15.57 19.26
N ILE A 6 -13.18 14.34 19.71
CA ILE A 6 -11.96 13.58 19.41
C ILE A 6 -12.13 13.02 18.00
N LYS A 7 -11.23 13.40 17.09
CA LYS A 7 -11.16 12.78 15.76
C LYS A 7 -10.46 11.42 15.88
N PRO A 8 -10.98 10.37 15.23
CA PRO A 8 -10.25 9.11 15.15
C PRO A 8 -8.93 9.32 14.42
N VAL A 9 -7.88 8.67 14.92
CA VAL A 9 -6.58 8.54 14.25
C VAL A 9 -6.31 7.06 14.11
N TYR A 10 -5.68 6.67 13.01
CA TYR A 10 -5.34 5.29 12.73
C TYR A 10 -3.83 5.11 13.00
N ALA A 11 -3.47 3.93 13.51
CA ALA A 11 -2.09 3.59 13.82
C ALA A 11 -1.64 2.46 12.90
N HIS A 12 -0.40 2.51 12.40
CA HIS A 12 0.10 1.52 11.44
C HIS A 12 0.00 0.07 11.95
N CYS A 13 -0.03 -0.12 13.28
CA CYS A 13 -0.14 -1.41 13.95
C CYS A 13 -1.30 -1.49 14.96
N ASP A 14 -2.25 -0.54 14.92
CA ASP A 14 -3.47 -0.50 15.76
C ASP A 14 -3.26 -0.43 17.30
N LEU A 15 -2.01 -0.31 17.72
CA LEU A 15 -1.55 0.12 19.04
C LEU A 15 -0.64 1.33 18.75
N PRO A 16 -0.97 2.58 19.15
CA PRO A 16 -0.22 3.77 18.72
C PRO A 16 1.23 3.75 19.22
N CYS A 17 2.10 3.06 18.50
CA CYS A 17 3.47 2.74 18.89
C CYS A 17 4.46 3.89 18.66
N GLY A 18 4.02 4.95 17.97
CA GLY A 18 4.82 6.14 17.67
C GLY A 18 5.75 6.01 16.46
N VAL A 19 5.70 4.90 15.71
CA VAL A 19 6.52 4.69 14.51
C VAL A 19 5.63 4.85 13.27
N TYR A 20 5.98 5.77 12.38
CA TYR A 20 5.30 5.98 11.10
C TYR A 20 6.34 6.38 10.06
N ASP A 21 6.33 5.70 8.91
CA ASP A 21 7.19 6.04 7.79
C ASP A 21 6.43 5.81 6.47
N PRO A 22 6.15 6.88 5.68
CA PRO A 22 5.57 6.75 4.35
C PRO A 22 6.39 5.88 3.39
N ALA A 23 7.64 5.53 3.73
CA ALA A 23 8.46 4.60 2.98
C ALA A 23 7.77 3.25 2.75
N GLN A 24 6.92 2.75 3.66
CA GLN A 24 6.16 1.52 3.43
C GLN A 24 5.26 1.64 2.18
N ALA A 25 4.44 2.68 2.11
CA ALA A 25 3.59 2.94 0.94
C ALA A 25 4.42 3.20 -0.33
N ARG A 26 5.54 3.95 -0.21
CA ARG A 26 6.42 4.25 -1.34
C ARG A 26 7.04 2.98 -1.94
N ILE A 27 7.57 2.09 -1.12
CA ILE A 27 8.24 0.85 -1.59
C ILE A 27 7.25 -0.03 -2.35
N GLU A 28 6.01 -0.14 -1.86
CA GLU A 28 4.97 -0.90 -2.55
C GLU A 28 4.55 -0.21 -3.88
N ALA A 29 4.50 1.12 -3.92
CA ALA A 29 4.21 1.86 -5.15
C ALA A 29 5.34 1.76 -6.19
N GLU A 30 6.60 1.78 -5.75
CA GLU A 30 7.77 1.53 -6.59
C GLU A 30 7.71 0.12 -7.19
N SER A 31 7.27 -0.87 -6.41
CA SER A 31 7.02 -2.24 -6.89
C SER A 31 5.92 -2.29 -7.94
N VAL A 32 4.79 -1.59 -7.73
CA VAL A 32 3.71 -1.48 -8.74
C VAL A 32 4.25 -0.94 -10.06
N LYS A 33 5.01 0.16 -10.02
CA LYS A 33 5.61 0.76 -11.22
C LYS A 33 6.58 -0.21 -11.91
N ALA A 34 7.48 -0.84 -11.16
CA ALA A 34 8.42 -1.79 -11.72
C ALA A 34 7.74 -3.01 -12.35
N ILE A 35 6.62 -3.49 -11.78
CA ILE A 35 5.83 -4.56 -12.37
C ILE A 35 5.17 -4.09 -13.66
N MET A 36 4.62 -2.87 -13.72
CA MET A 36 4.05 -2.30 -14.95
C MET A 36 5.10 -2.22 -16.07
N ASP A 37 6.31 -1.76 -15.75
CA ASP A 37 7.41 -1.68 -16.71
C ASP A 37 7.82 -3.07 -17.23
N LYS A 38 7.92 -4.08 -16.34
CA LYS A 38 8.24 -5.47 -16.71
C LYS A 38 7.13 -6.15 -17.51
N MET A 39 5.88 -5.86 -17.17
CA MET A 39 4.70 -6.45 -17.81
C MET A 39 4.59 -6.09 -19.31
N ALA A 40 5.27 -5.04 -19.76
CA ALA A 40 5.28 -4.62 -21.17
C ALA A 40 5.83 -5.69 -22.14
N VAL A 41 6.62 -6.65 -21.64
CA VAL A 41 7.21 -7.75 -22.45
C VAL A 41 6.77 -9.14 -21.99
N TYR A 42 5.89 -9.23 -20.99
CA TYR A 42 5.38 -10.52 -20.51
C TYR A 42 4.16 -10.97 -21.31
N GLU A 43 4.08 -12.28 -21.55
CA GLU A 43 2.98 -12.93 -22.26
C GLU A 43 2.50 -14.16 -21.47
N GLY A 44 1.30 -14.64 -21.80
CA GLY A 44 0.72 -15.84 -21.18
C GLY A 44 0.67 -15.76 -19.65
N ASP A 45 1.09 -16.85 -19.00
CA ASP A 45 1.00 -17.01 -17.54
C ASP A 45 1.81 -15.98 -16.75
N ASP A 46 2.96 -15.53 -17.28
CA ASP A 46 3.79 -14.53 -16.59
C ASP A 46 3.11 -13.16 -16.56
N ARG A 47 2.33 -12.82 -17.59
CA ARG A 47 1.52 -11.60 -17.59
C ARG A 47 0.37 -11.69 -16.58
N VAL A 48 -0.29 -12.83 -16.48
CA VAL A 48 -1.35 -13.08 -15.48
C VAL A 48 -0.78 -12.95 -14.07
N ARG A 49 0.37 -13.57 -13.81
CA ARG A 49 1.07 -13.47 -12.51
C ARG A 49 1.45 -12.04 -12.18
N ALA A 50 1.98 -11.29 -13.15
CA ALA A 50 2.32 -9.88 -12.95
C ALA A 50 1.10 -9.03 -12.58
N ILE A 51 -0.07 -9.27 -13.20
CA ILE A 51 -1.32 -8.58 -12.86
C ILE A 51 -1.73 -8.88 -11.42
N ILE A 52 -1.75 -10.16 -11.02
CA ILE A 52 -2.13 -10.57 -9.67
C ILE A 52 -1.23 -9.92 -8.62
N ILE A 53 0.09 -10.03 -8.79
CA ILE A 53 1.05 -9.47 -7.83
C ILE A 53 0.93 -7.94 -7.77
N LYS A 54 0.78 -7.26 -8.92
CA LYS A 54 0.58 -5.81 -8.97
C LYS A 54 -0.63 -5.36 -8.17
N GLU A 55 -1.75 -6.09 -8.26
CA GLU A 55 -2.97 -5.77 -7.48
C GLU A 55 -2.74 -5.95 -5.98
N GLU A 56 -2.05 -7.00 -5.54
CA GLU A 56 -1.71 -7.17 -4.12
C GLU A 56 -0.82 -6.02 -3.61
N ARG A 57 0.17 -5.59 -4.41
CA ARG A 57 1.05 -4.46 -4.04
C ARG A 57 0.27 -3.15 -3.99
N ALA A 58 -0.62 -2.92 -4.94
CA ALA A 58 -1.49 -1.74 -4.96
C ALA A 58 -2.43 -1.69 -3.75
N GLU A 59 -2.92 -2.84 -3.28
CA GLU A 59 -3.71 -2.91 -2.06
C GLU A 59 -2.89 -2.55 -0.81
N LEU A 60 -1.62 -2.97 -0.74
CA LEU A 60 -0.73 -2.56 0.34
C LEU A 60 -0.39 -1.07 0.30
N VAL A 61 -0.22 -0.47 -0.88
CA VAL A 61 -0.09 1.00 -1.00
C VAL A 61 -1.30 1.68 -0.36
N LYS A 62 -2.51 1.25 -0.71
CA LYS A 62 -3.75 1.81 -0.16
C LYS A 62 -3.84 1.61 1.35
N HIS A 63 -3.53 0.41 1.83
CA HIS A 63 -3.49 0.12 3.25
C HIS A 63 -2.55 1.09 3.96
N HIS A 64 -1.28 1.17 3.54
CA HIS A 64 -0.26 2.02 4.16
C HIS A 64 -0.54 3.53 4.06
N LEU A 65 -1.35 4.00 3.12
CA LEU A 65 -1.80 5.39 3.02
C LEU A 65 -3.08 5.70 3.81
N TRP A 66 -3.87 4.68 4.13
CA TRP A 66 -5.12 4.80 4.89
C TRP A 66 -4.99 4.36 6.35
N VAL A 67 -3.78 4.01 6.82
CA VAL A 67 -3.44 3.89 8.26
C VAL A 67 -3.07 5.21 8.90
#